data_AF-A0A6B3LEG0-F1
#
_entry.id   AF-A0A6B3LEG0-F1
#
_cell.length_a   1.000
_cell.length_b   1.000
_cell.length_c   1.000
_cell.angle_alpha   90.00
_cell.angle_beta   90.00
_cell.angle_gamma   90.00
#
_symmetry.space_group_name_H-M   'P 1'
#
loop_
_entity.id
_entity.type
_entity.pdbx_description
1 polymer ?
#
loop_
_entity_poly.entity_id
_entity_poly.type
_entity_poly.pdbx_seq_one_letter_code
_entity_poly.pdbx_strand_id
1 'polypeptide(L)'
;MDFDTIRPILSGLIGATIAGWLAIKLAKQLPHAENQTKQRKLAKDHRHVILAANIGAGIALATGLIIYLGGILDDRDLRGLGLTMGLMAFLPSLVIVIGNFRGGTQQISDGFMAYSLAQKTPPFLLFALMFLMFCGGLWATYAFIPKQEAEQGVGGNPLPRLELQIEP
;
A
#
# COMPACT_ATOMS: atom_id res chain seq x y z
N MET A 1 -19.75 -6.95 25.28
CA MET A 1 -18.94 -6.55 24.12
C MET A 1 -18.37 -7.83 23.54
N ASP A 2 -18.71 -8.13 22.29
CA ASP A 2 -18.30 -9.38 21.63
C ASP A 2 -16.80 -9.41 21.36
N PHE A 3 -16.24 -10.61 21.45
CA PHE A 3 -14.80 -10.88 21.25
C PHE A 3 -14.31 -10.42 19.87
N ASP A 4 -15.21 -10.38 18.88
CA ASP A 4 -14.95 -9.94 17.51
C ASP A 4 -14.72 -8.42 17.40
N THR A 5 -15.23 -7.60 18.31
CA THR A 5 -15.00 -6.14 18.32
C THR A 5 -13.63 -5.78 18.92
N ILE A 6 -13.13 -6.59 19.86
CA ILE A 6 -11.87 -6.32 20.57
C ILE A 6 -10.66 -6.79 19.76
N ARG A 7 -10.82 -7.85 18.96
CA ARG A 7 -9.74 -8.47 18.16
C ARG A 7 -9.01 -7.48 17.23
N PRO A 8 -9.69 -6.62 16.45
CA PRO A 8 -9.05 -5.65 15.57
C PRO A 8 -8.22 -4.62 16.34
N ILE A 9 -8.72 -4.18 17.50
CA ILE A 9 -8.05 -3.21 18.37
C ILE A 9 -6.76 -3.84 18.93
N LEU A 10 -6.84 -5.08 19.41
CA LEU A 10 -5.68 -5.82 19.93
C LEU A 10 -4.64 -6.07 18.82
N SER A 11 -5.04 -6.51 17.63
CA SER A 11 -4.11 -6.72 16.52
C SER A 11 -3.45 -5.42 16.08
N GLY A 12 -4.20 -4.30 16.08
CA GLY A 12 -3.67 -2.98 15.79
C GLY A 12 -2.64 -2.54 16.84
N LEU A 13 -2.92 -2.77 18.12
CA LEU A 13 -2.03 -2.43 19.23
C LEU A 13 -0.72 -3.24 19.18
N ILE A 14 -0.81 -4.55 18.89
CA ILE A 14 0.35 -5.43 18.74
C ILE A 14 1.18 -4.99 17.54
N GLY A 15 0.54 -4.71 16.40
CA GLY A 15 1.21 -4.21 15.20
C GLY A 15 1.95 -2.89 15.45
N ALA A 16 1.30 -1.93 16.11
CA ALA A 16 1.90 -0.65 16.47
C ALA A 16 3.09 -0.81 17.43
N THR A 17 3.00 -1.73 18.38
CA THR A 17 4.06 -2.01 19.36
C THR A 17 5.28 -2.62 18.67
N ILE A 18 5.08 -3.60 17.79
CA ILE A 18 6.15 -4.23 17.01
C ILE A 18 6.80 -3.19 16.08
N ALA A 19 5.99 -2.38 15.39
CA ALA A 19 6.49 -1.33 14.52
C ALA A 19 7.31 -0.28 15.29
N GLY A 20 6.84 0.15 16.46
CA GLY A 20 7.56 1.07 17.34
C GLY A 20 8.88 0.50 17.84
N TRP A 21 8.89 -0.78 18.25
CA TRP A 21 10.12 -1.46 18.66
C TRP A 21 11.13 -1.57 17.52
N LEU A 22 10.68 -1.94 16.31
CA LEU A 22 11.53 -2.00 15.13
C LEU A 22 12.12 -0.62 14.81
N ALA A 23 11.29 0.44 14.84
CA ALA A 23 11.71 1.81 14.60
C ALA A 23 12.81 2.26 15.57
N ILE A 24 12.67 1.96 16.87
CA ILE A 24 13.69 2.29 17.89
C ILE A 24 14.99 1.52 17.64
N LYS A 25 14.91 0.23 17.31
CA LYS A 25 16.09 -0.60 17.06
C LYS A 25 16.86 -0.13 15.83
N LEU A 26 16.14 0.28 14.80
CA LEU A 26 16.70 0.75 13.53
C LEU A 26 17.21 2.20 13.61
N ALA A 27 16.59 3.05 14.43
CA ALA A 27 17.08 4.41 14.67
C ALA A 27 18.50 4.43 15.25
N LYS A 28 18.87 3.40 16.03
CA LYS A 28 20.23 3.23 16.57
C LYS A 28 21.28 2.85 15.52
N GLN A 29 20.88 2.41 14.33
CA GLN A 29 21.79 2.04 13.24
C GLN A 29 22.06 3.18 12.24
N LEU A 30 21.45 4.35 12.43
CA LEU A 30 21.66 5.49 11.55
C LEU A 30 23.01 6.19 11.83
N PRO A 31 23.87 6.42 10.82
CA PRO A 31 25.13 7.17 10.99
C PRO A 31 24.82 8.64 11.28
N HIS A 32 25.14 9.09 12.50
CA HIS A 32 24.59 10.33 13.07
C HIS A 32 25.43 11.61 12.92
N ALA A 33 26.67 11.58 12.41
CA ALA A 33 27.58 12.72 12.62
C ALA A 33 27.95 13.55 11.37
N GLU A 34 28.21 12.94 10.22
CA GLU A 34 29.02 13.65 9.18
C GLU A 34 28.21 14.47 8.17
N ASN A 35 26.89 14.25 8.02
CA ASN A 35 26.11 14.83 6.91
C ASN A 35 24.90 15.68 7.33
N GLN A 36 24.75 16.03 8.62
CA GLN A 36 23.53 16.69 9.13
C GLN A 36 23.22 18.04 8.45
N THR A 37 24.24 18.84 8.13
CA THR A 37 24.03 20.16 7.49
C THR A 37 23.52 20.01 6.06
N LYS A 38 24.09 19.05 5.31
CA LYS A 38 23.68 18.73 3.94
C LYS A 38 22.27 18.13 3.94
N GLN A 39 21.97 17.25 4.88
CA GLN A 39 20.65 16.64 5.08
C GLN A 39 19.58 17.68 5.46
N ARG A 40 19.88 18.62 6.35
CA ARG A 40 18.96 19.71 6.73
C ARG A 40 18.66 20.65 5.56
N LYS A 41 19.66 20.96 4.73
CA LYS A 41 19.45 21.76 3.53
C LYS A 41 18.56 21.02 2.53
N LEU A 42 18.85 19.74 2.26
CA LEU A 42 18.07 18.90 1.35
C LEU A 42 16.60 18.76 1.79
N ALA A 43 16.36 18.57 3.09
CA ALA A 43 15.01 18.49 3.65
C ALA A 43 14.24 19.82 3.60
N LYS A 44 14.93 20.96 3.71
CA LYS A 44 14.31 22.28 3.54
C LYS A 44 13.93 22.53 2.08
N ASP A 45 14.84 22.22 1.16
CA ASP A 45 14.64 22.45 -0.28
C ASP A 45 13.46 21.62 -0.82
N HIS A 46 13.22 20.42 -0.28
CA HIS A 46 12.13 19.54 -0.71
C HIS A 46 10.91 19.54 0.24
N ARG A 47 10.79 20.51 1.15
CA ARG A 47 9.75 20.52 2.18
C ARG A 47 8.32 20.42 1.60
N HIS A 48 8.06 21.10 0.48
CA HIS A 48 6.76 21.07 -0.18
C HIS A 48 6.44 19.70 -0.78
N VAL A 49 7.43 19.04 -1.39
CA VAL A 49 7.30 17.69 -1.95
C VAL A 49 7.04 16.68 -0.84
N ILE A 50 7.78 16.78 0.28
CA ILE A 50 7.58 15.92 1.45
C ILE A 50 6.17 16.08 2.03
N LEU A 51 5.69 17.33 2.16
CA LEU A 51 4.34 17.60 2.65
C LEU A 51 3.29 16.98 1.73
N ALA A 52 3.41 17.17 0.41
CA ALA A 52 2.51 16.60 -0.56
C ALA A 52 2.54 15.06 -0.54
N ALA A 53 3.72 14.45 -0.38
CA ALA A 53 3.88 13.00 -0.27
C ALA A 53 3.20 12.45 0.99
N ASN A 54 3.30 13.16 2.12
CA ASN A 54 2.59 12.80 3.36
C ASN A 54 1.07 12.93 3.23
N ILE A 55 0.58 13.97 2.55
CA ILE A 55 -0.85 14.11 2.22
C ILE A 55 -1.30 12.92 1.37
N GLY A 56 -0.51 12.53 0.36
CA GLY A 56 -0.77 11.34 -0.46
C GLY A 56 -0.87 10.05 0.38
N ALA A 57 0.07 9.83 1.32
CA ALA A 57 0.00 8.71 2.25
C ALA A 57 -1.24 8.75 3.15
N GLY A 58 -1.63 9.95 3.61
CA GLY A 58 -2.85 10.15 4.39
C GLY A 58 -4.12 9.83 3.60
N ILE A 59 -4.19 10.23 2.33
CA ILE A 59 -5.30 9.88 1.42
C ILE A 59 -5.34 8.36 1.22
N ALA A 60 -4.20 7.71 0.97
CA ALA A 60 -4.14 6.26 0.84
C ALA A 60 -4.69 5.53 2.07
N LEU A 61 -4.32 5.98 3.27
CA LEU A 61 -4.86 5.45 4.53
C LEU A 61 -6.35 5.68 4.65
N ALA A 62 -6.83 6.89 4.36
CA ALA A 62 -8.26 7.20 4.42
C ALA A 62 -9.06 6.33 3.45
N THR A 63 -8.57 6.15 2.23
CA THR A 63 -9.18 5.24 1.24
C THR A 63 -9.22 3.81 1.76
N GLY A 64 -8.11 3.31 2.31
CA GLY A 64 -8.07 1.98 2.92
C GLY A 64 -9.07 1.80 4.07
N LEU A 65 -9.18 2.82 4.94
CA LEU A 65 -10.13 2.82 6.04
C LEU A 65 -11.58 2.80 5.54
N ILE A 66 -11.90 3.57 4.50
CA ILE A 66 -13.23 3.62 3.89
C ILE A 66 -13.57 2.27 3.25
N ILE A 67 -12.62 1.63 2.57
CA ILE A 67 -12.82 0.30 1.99
C ILE A 67 -13.11 -0.73 3.08
N TYR A 68 -12.35 -0.70 4.18
CA TYR A 68 -12.51 -1.63 5.29
C TYR A 68 -13.80 -1.40 6.08
N LEU A 69 -14.09 -0.16 6.47
CA LEU A 69 -15.28 0.18 7.27
C LEU A 69 -16.58 0.19 6.45
N GLY A 70 -16.47 0.44 5.14
CA GLY A 70 -17.63 0.46 4.25
C GLY A 70 -18.19 -0.91 3.91
N GLY A 71 -17.54 -2.01 4.36
CA GLY A 71 -17.96 -3.38 4.05
C GLY A 71 -17.96 -3.68 2.55
N ILE A 72 -17.18 -2.93 1.76
CA ILE A 72 -17.13 -3.07 0.29
C ILE A 72 -16.48 -4.42 -0.07
N LEU A 73 -15.55 -4.88 0.77
CA LEU A 73 -14.92 -6.18 0.66
C LEU A 73 -15.32 -7.04 1.87
N ASP A 74 -15.37 -8.35 1.64
CA ASP A 74 -15.60 -9.34 2.69
C ASP A 74 -14.45 -9.30 3.73
N ASP A 75 -14.74 -9.61 4.99
CA ASP A 75 -13.80 -9.50 6.11
C ASP A 75 -12.57 -10.42 5.95
N ARG A 76 -12.65 -11.42 5.06
CA ARG A 76 -11.57 -12.34 4.71
C ARG A 76 -10.82 -11.96 3.44
N ASP A 77 -11.21 -10.90 2.75
CA ASP A 77 -10.59 -10.49 1.49
C ASP A 77 -9.35 -9.62 1.73
N LEU A 78 -8.17 -10.19 1.46
CA LEU A 78 -6.89 -9.51 1.58
C LEU A 78 -6.68 -8.42 0.53
N ARG A 79 -7.54 -8.31 -0.49
CA ARG A 79 -7.47 -7.25 -1.50
C ARG A 79 -7.50 -5.85 -0.90
N GLY A 80 -8.35 -5.60 0.09
CA GLY A 80 -8.49 -4.27 0.69
C GLY A 80 -7.20 -3.83 1.38
N LEU A 81 -6.58 -4.76 2.11
CA LEU A 81 -5.29 -4.54 2.74
C LEU A 81 -4.19 -4.30 1.70
N GLY A 82 -4.10 -5.17 0.69
CA GLY A 82 -3.11 -5.06 -0.38
C GLY A 82 -3.24 -3.76 -1.16
N LEU A 83 -4.45 -3.36 -1.51
CA LEU A 83 -4.73 -2.12 -2.24
C LEU A 83 -4.33 -0.90 -1.41
N THR A 84 -4.63 -0.91 -0.11
CA THR A 84 -4.20 0.15 0.83
C THR A 84 -2.68 0.24 0.92
N MET A 85 -1.99 -0.90 1.09
CA MET A 85 -0.52 -0.94 1.14
C MET A 85 0.10 -0.46 -0.17
N GLY A 86 -0.44 -0.91 -1.31
CA GLY A 86 0.00 -0.48 -2.64
C GLY A 86 -0.15 1.02 -2.84
N LEU A 87 -1.31 1.59 -2.48
CA LEU A 87 -1.58 3.03 -2.54
C LEU A 87 -0.65 3.82 -1.61
N MET A 88 -0.41 3.35 -0.38
CA MET A 88 0.50 4.00 0.56
C MET A 88 1.94 4.06 0.06
N ALA A 89 2.39 3.07 -0.71
CA ALA A 89 3.70 3.11 -1.34
C ALA A 89 3.72 3.95 -2.63
N PHE A 90 2.65 3.86 -3.42
CA PHE A 90 2.57 4.46 -4.75
C PHE A 90 2.38 5.98 -4.71
N LEU A 91 1.44 6.49 -3.91
CA LEU A 91 1.11 7.92 -3.87
C LEU A 91 2.30 8.81 -3.48
N PRO A 92 3.04 8.53 -2.39
CA PRO A 92 4.23 9.30 -2.04
C PRO A 92 5.30 9.25 -3.14
N SER A 93 5.53 8.07 -3.73
CA SER A 93 6.50 7.89 -4.81
C SER A 93 6.12 8.71 -6.04
N LEU A 94 4.85 8.68 -6.44
CA LEU A 94 4.33 9.42 -7.57
C LEU A 94 4.47 10.93 -7.36
N VAL A 95 4.12 11.42 -6.17
CA VAL A 95 4.27 12.84 -5.82
C VAL A 95 5.72 13.29 -5.88
N ILE A 96 6.65 12.48 -5.38
CA ILE A 96 8.09 12.79 -5.43
C ILE A 96 8.59 12.83 -6.87
N VAL A 97 8.20 11.86 -7.70
CA VAL A 97 8.59 11.80 -9.12
C VAL A 97 8.04 12.99 -9.89
N ILE A 98 6.73 13.28 -9.78
CA ILE A 98 6.09 14.38 -10.49
C ILE A 98 6.64 15.73 -10.02
N GLY A 99 6.78 15.91 -8.70
CA GLY A 99 7.26 17.16 -8.10
C GLY A 99 8.69 17.52 -8.51
N ASN A 100 9.52 16.52 -8.83
CA ASN A 100 10.92 16.69 -9.21
C ASN A 100 11.22 16.38 -10.68
N PHE A 101 10.20 16.08 -11.49
CA PHE A 101 10.37 15.62 -12.87
C PHE A 101 11.18 16.61 -13.73
N ARG A 102 10.98 17.92 -13.52
CA ARG A 102 11.65 18.98 -14.29
C ARG A 102 13.16 19.08 -14.05
N GLY A 103 13.64 18.61 -12.91
CA GLY A 103 15.08 18.61 -12.59
C GLY A 103 15.81 17.30 -12.87
N GLY A 104 15.13 16.36 -13.54
CA GLY A 104 15.72 15.10 -13.95
C GLY A 104 15.94 14.10 -12.81
N THR A 105 16.66 13.02 -13.11
CA THR A 105 16.86 11.86 -12.22
C THR A 105 17.54 12.22 -10.90
N GLN A 106 18.42 13.22 -10.91
CA GLN A 106 19.13 13.65 -9.70
C GLN A 106 18.20 14.31 -8.68
N GLN A 107 17.29 15.20 -9.10
CA GLN A 107 16.29 15.78 -8.18
C GLN A 107 15.28 14.76 -7.67
N ILE A 108 14.93 13.75 -8.48
CA ILE A 108 14.06 12.66 -8.04
C ILE A 108 14.74 11.86 -6.91
N SER A 109 16.02 11.49 -7.11
CA SER A 109 16.82 10.81 -6.08
C SER A 109 16.96 11.65 -4.82
N ASP A 110 17.23 12.94 -4.95
CA ASP A 110 17.33 13.88 -3.82
C ASP A 110 15.99 14.03 -3.08
N GLY A 111 14.87 14.04 -3.80
CA GLY A 111 13.53 14.05 -3.24
C GLY A 111 13.21 12.79 -2.43
N PHE A 112 13.56 11.60 -2.94
CA PHE A 112 13.43 10.34 -2.19
C PHE A 112 14.33 10.30 -0.96
N MET A 113 15.57 10.79 -1.08
CA MET A 113 16.49 10.91 0.06
C MET A 113 15.92 11.87 1.11
N ALA A 114 15.44 13.04 0.70
CA ALA A 114 14.81 14.03 1.58
C ALA A 114 13.56 13.47 2.27
N TYR A 115 12.75 12.68 1.56
CA TYR A 115 11.61 11.98 2.13
C TYR A 115 12.03 10.96 3.18
N SER A 116 13.08 10.16 2.93
CA SER A 116 13.60 9.21 3.92
C SER A 116 14.11 9.87 5.20
N LEU A 117 14.79 11.02 5.05
CA LEU A 117 15.25 11.84 6.15
C LEU A 117 14.07 12.40 6.95
N ALA A 118 13.01 12.85 6.28
CA ALA A 118 11.80 13.34 6.93
C ALA A 118 11.09 12.24 7.75
N GLN A 119 11.08 11.00 7.24
CA GLN A 119 10.52 9.85 7.94
C GLN A 119 11.44 9.30 9.05
N LYS A 120 12.67 9.82 9.17
CA LYS A 120 13.71 9.32 10.09
C LYS A 120 14.00 7.83 9.90
N THR A 121 13.88 7.36 8.66
CA THR A 121 14.07 5.95 8.29
C THR A 121 15.28 5.82 7.39
N PRO A 122 16.16 4.80 7.58
CA PRO A 122 17.26 4.55 6.65
C PRO A 122 16.73 4.43 5.21
N PRO A 123 17.33 5.09 4.21
CA PRO A 123 16.81 5.13 2.85
C PRO A 123 16.57 3.74 2.27
N PHE A 124 17.54 2.84 2.42
CA PHE A 124 17.43 1.44 1.99
C PHE A 124 16.20 0.75 2.57
N LEU A 125 15.94 0.92 3.86
CA LEU A 125 14.82 0.28 4.53
C LEU A 125 13.48 0.87 4.08
N LEU A 126 13.40 2.20 3.96
CA LEU A 126 12.20 2.86 3.48
C LEU A 126 11.85 2.38 2.07
N PHE A 127 12.82 2.34 1.17
CA PHE A 127 12.60 1.91 -0.21
C PHE A 127 12.28 0.43 -0.31
N ALA A 128 12.96 -0.43 0.47
CA ALA A 128 12.64 -1.85 0.54
C ALA A 128 11.20 -2.07 1.04
N LEU A 129 10.77 -1.34 2.07
CA LEU A 129 9.41 -1.43 2.60
C LEU A 129 8.38 -0.96 1.58
N MET A 130 8.60 0.21 0.95
CA MET A 130 7.71 0.73 -0.09
C MET A 130 7.61 -0.24 -1.27
N PHE A 131 8.73 -0.83 -1.70
CA PHE A 131 8.74 -1.83 -2.76
C PHE A 131 7.96 -3.08 -2.37
N LEU A 132 8.16 -3.62 -1.17
CA LEU A 132 7.42 -4.78 -0.67
C LEU A 132 5.92 -4.51 -0.55
N MET A 133 5.53 -3.34 -0.04
CA MET A 133 4.13 -2.91 0.04
C MET A 133 3.49 -2.78 -1.35
N PHE A 134 4.23 -2.23 -2.32
CA PHE A 134 3.77 -2.12 -3.70
C PHE A 134 3.61 -3.50 -4.35
N CYS A 135 4.60 -4.38 -4.26
CA CYS A 135 4.54 -5.75 -4.77
C CYS A 135 3.43 -6.56 -4.08
N GLY A 136 3.27 -6.43 -2.76
CA GLY A 136 2.20 -7.06 -2.00
C GLY A 136 0.82 -6.59 -2.45
N GLY A 137 0.67 -5.28 -2.73
CA GLY A 137 -0.57 -4.72 -3.26
C GLY A 137 -0.90 -5.20 -4.68
N LEU A 138 0.10 -5.27 -5.57
CA LEU A 138 -0.07 -5.86 -6.90
C LEU A 138 -0.43 -7.34 -6.82
N TRP A 139 0.26 -8.11 -5.98
CA TRP A 139 -0.01 -9.52 -5.77
C TRP A 139 -1.43 -9.75 -5.25
N ALA A 140 -1.85 -9.02 -4.22
CA ALA A 140 -3.19 -9.13 -3.65
C ALA A 140 -4.27 -8.77 -4.68
N THR A 141 -4.00 -7.81 -5.56
CA THR A 141 -4.94 -7.45 -6.62
C THR A 141 -4.98 -8.53 -7.71
N TYR A 142 -3.82 -9.04 -8.13
CA TYR A 142 -3.70 -10.05 -9.19
C TYR A 142 -4.23 -11.43 -8.78
N ALA A 143 -3.84 -11.92 -7.60
CA ALA A 143 -4.19 -13.25 -7.10
C ALA A 143 -5.71 -13.46 -6.93
N PHE A 144 -6.45 -12.36 -6.88
CA PHE A 144 -7.87 -12.36 -6.59
C PHE A 144 -8.72 -11.82 -7.75
N ILE A 145 -8.14 -11.50 -8.92
CA ILE A 145 -8.95 -11.28 -10.13
C ILE A 145 -9.82 -12.52 -10.31
N PRO A 146 -11.16 -12.41 -10.21
CA PRO A 146 -12.02 -13.57 -10.26
C PRO A 146 -11.81 -14.23 -11.62
N LYS A 147 -11.44 -15.51 -11.62
CA LYS A 147 -11.49 -16.39 -12.81
C LYS A 147 -12.93 -16.61 -13.32
N GLN A 148 -13.82 -15.64 -13.13
CA GLN A 148 -15.25 -15.78 -13.44
C GLN A 148 -15.53 -15.89 -14.94
N GLU A 149 -14.61 -15.47 -15.81
CA GLU A 149 -14.80 -15.59 -17.25
C GLU A 149 -14.43 -16.98 -17.82
N ALA A 150 -13.72 -17.83 -17.07
CA ALA A 150 -13.28 -19.13 -17.57
C ALA A 150 -14.30 -20.28 -17.32
N GLU A 151 -15.16 -20.17 -16.31
CA GLU A 151 -16.13 -21.23 -15.97
C GLU A 151 -17.58 -20.90 -16.34
N GLN A 152 -17.96 -19.63 -16.51
CA GLN A 152 -19.32 -19.27 -16.96
C GLN A 152 -19.54 -19.41 -18.48
N GLY A 153 -18.49 -19.68 -19.27
CA GLY A 153 -18.58 -19.95 -20.71
C GLY A 153 -18.80 -21.42 -21.10
N VAL A 154 -18.80 -22.37 -20.15
CA VAL A 154 -18.96 -23.82 -20.41
C VAL A 154 -20.12 -24.42 -19.61
N GLY A 155 -21.06 -23.58 -19.14
CA GLY A 155 -22.36 -24.00 -18.65
C GLY A 155 -23.35 -24.08 -19.82
N GLY A 156 -23.16 -25.07 -20.69
CA GLY A 156 -24.00 -25.31 -21.85
C GLY A 156 -25.49 -25.29 -21.49
N ASN A 157 -26.23 -24.47 -22.23
CA ASN A 157 -27.67 -24.54 -22.30
C ASN A 157 -28.07 -26.00 -22.58
N PRO A 158 -28.80 -26.72 -21.71
CA PRO A 158 -29.32 -28.01 -22.09
C PRO A 158 -30.31 -27.77 -23.22
N LEU A 159 -29.99 -28.26 -24.42
CA LEU A 159 -30.91 -28.28 -25.55
C LEU A 159 -32.25 -28.87 -25.06
N PRO A 160 -33.40 -28.25 -25.41
CA PRO A 160 -34.69 -28.81 -25.04
C PRO A 160 -34.80 -30.21 -25.65
N ARG A 161 -34.93 -31.23 -24.79
CA ARG A 161 -35.33 -32.57 -25.21
C ARG A 161 -36.68 -32.45 -25.91
N LEU A 162 -36.68 -32.58 -27.23
CA LEU A 162 -37.87 -32.88 -28.00
C LEU A 162 -38.33 -34.28 -27.57
N GLU A 163 -39.27 -34.34 -26.62
CA GLU A 163 -40.02 -35.56 -26.35
C GLU A 163 -40.88 -35.83 -27.60
N LEU A 164 -40.43 -36.81 -28.39
CA LEU A 164 -41.22 -37.39 -29.47
C LEU A 164 -42.34 -38.20 -28.80
N GLN A 165 -43.51 -37.58 -28.60
CA GLN A 165 -44.76 -38.29 -28.38
C GLN A 165 -45.08 -39.09 -29.64
N ILE A 166 -44.83 -40.40 -29.58
CA ILE A 166 -45.45 -41.37 -30.48
C ILE A 166 -46.60 -41.97 -29.68
N GLU A 167 -47.82 -41.49 -29.92
CA GLU A 167 -49.03 -42.20 -29.48
C GLU A 167 -49.28 -43.42 -30.40
N PRO A 168 -49.80 -44.54 -29.85
CA PRO A 168 -50.00 -45.80 -30.56
C PRO A 168 -51.14 -45.81 -31.59
#